data_AF-A0A843D0Z5-F1
#
_entry.id   AF-A0A843D0Z5-F1
#
_cell.length_a   1.000
_cell.length_b   1.000
_cell.length_c   1.000
_cell.angle_alpha   90.00
_cell.angle_beta   90.00
_cell.angle_gamma   90.00
#
_symmetry.space_group_name_H-M   'P 1'
#
loop_
_entity.id
_entity.type
_entity.pdbx_description
1 polymer ?
#
loop_
_entity_poly.entity_id
_entity_poly.type
_entity_poly.pdbx_seq_one_letter_code
_entity_poly.pdbx_strand_id
1 'polypeptide(L)' 'CTQPFGCLPNHVAGKGMMRKLKDDYPNSNIVAVDYDPGATKINQENRIKLMLANALRYERSE' A
#
# COMPACT_ATOMS: atom_id res chain seq x y z
N CYS A 1 -0.46 -0.94 11.28
CA CYS A 1 -0.44 -2.40 11.52
C CYS A 1 0.69 -3.01 10.70
N THR A 2 1.69 -3.60 11.33
CA THR A 2 2.79 -4.29 10.63
C THR A 2 2.23 -5.60 10.08
N GLN A 3 2.20 -5.77 8.75
CA GLN A 3 1.67 -7.00 8.14
C GLN A 3 2.79 -8.05 8.07
N PRO A 4 2.75 -9.15 8.85
CA PRO A 4 3.66 -10.25 8.63
C PRO A 4 3.34 -10.90 7.28
N PHE A 5 4.39 -11.28 6.54
CA PHE A 5 4.26 -11.97 5.26
C PHE A 5 3.40 -13.24 5.39
N GLY A 6 2.45 -13.43 4.46
CA GLY A 6 1.59 -14.62 4.43
C GLY A 6 0.41 -14.64 5.41
N CYS A 7 0.14 -13.55 6.13
CA CYS A 7 -1.01 -13.48 7.05
C CYS A 7 -2.35 -13.43 6.28
N LEU A 8 -3.01 -14.57 6.12
CA LEU A 8 -4.25 -14.73 5.35
C LEU A 8 -5.36 -13.75 5.76
N PRO A 9 -5.65 -13.50 7.05
CA PRO A 9 -6.61 -12.48 7.45
C PRO A 9 -6.29 -11.09 6.89
N ASN A 10 -5.01 -10.72 6.85
CA ASN A 10 -4.55 -9.44 6.32
C ASN A 10 -4.62 -9.37 4.79
N HIS A 11 -4.41 -10.50 4.11
CA HIS A 11 -4.59 -10.60 2.66
C HIS A 11 -6.08 -10.46 2.27
N VAL A 12 -6.98 -11.19 2.95
CA VAL A 12 -8.40 -11.19 2.62
C VAL A 12 -9.08 -9.90 3.09
N ALA A 13 -8.97 -9.55 4.37
CA ALA A 13 -9.65 -8.38 4.90
C ALA A 13 -8.91 -7.08 4.56
N GLY A 14 -7.58 -7.04 4.70
CA GLY A 14 -6.80 -5.83 4.43
C GLY A 14 -6.65 -5.54 2.94
N LYS A 15 -5.86 -6.35 2.22
CA LYS A 15 -5.60 -6.13 0.79
C LYS A 15 -6.86 -6.33 -0.05
N GLY A 16 -7.73 -7.30 0.29
CA GLY A 16 -8.98 -7.54 -0.42
C GLY A 16 -9.94 -6.35 -0.39
N MET A 17 -9.93 -5.54 0.67
CA MET A 17 -10.76 -4.34 0.76
C MET A 17 -10.25 -3.16 -0.08
N MET A 18 -8.99 -3.15 -0.49
CA MET A 18 -8.40 -1.99 -1.18
C MET A 18 -9.13 -1.62 -2.47
N ARG A 19 -9.65 -2.61 -3.20
CA ARG A 19 -10.42 -2.35 -4.43
C ARG A 19 -11.69 -1.56 -4.13
N LYS A 20 -12.50 -2.03 -3.18
CA LYS A 20 -13.76 -1.37 -2.82
C LYS A 20 -13.52 0.06 -2.30
N LEU A 21 -12.46 0.25 -1.50
CA LEU A 21 -12.07 1.58 -1.05
C LEU A 21 -11.68 2.52 -2.21
N LYS A 22 -11.00 2.03 -3.24
CA LYS A 22 -10.69 2.83 -4.43
C LYS A 22 -11.92 3.11 -5.30
N ASP A 23 -12.86 2.18 -5.35
CA ASP A 23 -14.12 2.40 -6.07
C ASP A 23 -14.96 3.51 -5.39
N ASP A 24 -15.03 3.50 -4.05
CA ASP A 24 -15.79 4.48 -3.27
C ASP A 24 -15.02 5.81 -3.07
N TYR A 25 -13.68 5.76 -3.04
CA TYR A 25 -12.79 6.91 -2.91
C TYR A 25 -11.70 6.89 -4.00
N PRO A 26 -12.00 7.38 -5.23
CA PRO A 26 -11.10 7.29 -6.38
C PRO A 26 -9.74 7.95 -6.18
N ASN A 27 -9.69 9.00 -5.34
CA ASN A 27 -8.47 9.74 -5.04
C ASN A 27 -7.65 9.14 -3.89
N SER A 28 -8.07 7.98 -3.35
CA SER A 28 -7.36 7.34 -2.24
C SER A 28 -6.03 6.71 -2.69
N ASN A 29 -4.93 7.19 -2.10
CA ASN A 29 -3.59 6.67 -2.36
C ASN A 29 -3.20 5.62 -1.31
N ILE A 30 -3.65 4.37 -1.52
CA ILE A 30 -3.45 3.26 -0.58
C ILE A 30 -2.42 2.27 -1.14
N VAL A 31 -1.43 1.91 -0.32
CA VAL A 31 -0.42 0.88 -0.61
C VAL A 31 -0.30 -0.10 0.55
N ALA A 32 -0.16 -1.39 0.24
CA ALA A 32 0.19 -2.40 1.25
C ALA A 32 1.70 -2.53 1.37
N VAL A 33 2.20 -2.60 2.60
CA VAL A 33 3.62 -2.85 2.90
C VAL A 33 3.72 -4.06 3.83
N ASP A 34 4.30 -5.14 3.31
CA ASP A 34 4.52 -6.37 4.08
C ASP A 34 5.91 -6.36 4.72
N TYR A 35 5.97 -6.79 5.97
CA TYR A 35 7.21 -7.06 6.68
C TYR A 35 7.54 -8.55 6.54
N ASP A 36 8.58 -8.82 5.75
CA ASP A 36 9.15 -10.15 5.56
C ASP A 36 10.64 -10.08 5.92
N PRO A 37 11.11 -10.84 6.93
CA PRO A 37 12.53 -10.91 7.25
C PRO A 37 13.39 -11.49 6.12
N GLY A 38 12.79 -12.21 5.17
CA GLY A 38 13.45 -12.71 3.95
C GLY A 38 13.49 -11.70 2.79
N ALA A 39 12.72 -10.60 2.86
CA ALA A 39 12.71 -9.58 1.82
C ALA A 39 13.67 -8.44 2.15
N THR A 40 14.25 -7.82 1.12
CA THR A 40 15.14 -6.67 1.31
C THR A 40 14.36 -5.47 1.86
N LYS A 41 14.99 -4.72 2.77
CA LYS A 41 14.44 -3.45 3.29
C LYS A 41 14.06 -2.48 2.16
N ILE A 42 14.83 -2.50 1.07
CA ILE A 42 14.60 -1.70 -0.14
C ILE A 42 13.20 -1.90 -0.71
N ASN A 43 12.61 -3.10 -0.63
CA ASN A 43 11.26 -3.34 -1.13
C ASN A 43 10.21 -2.50 -0.38
N GLN A 44 10.32 -2.40 0.95
CA GLN A 44 9.42 -1.58 1.76
C GLN A 44 9.62 -0.10 1.46
N GLU A 45 10.88 0.35 1.37
CA GLU A 45 11.21 1.74 1.04
C GLU A 45 10.70 2.15 -0.34
N ASN A 46 10.82 1.28 -1.35
CA ASN A 46 10.34 1.57 -2.69
C ASN A 46 8.82 1.71 -2.76
N ARG A 47 8.07 0.88 -2.00
CA ARG A 47 6.61 1.00 -1.91
C ARG A 47 6.19 2.35 -1.31
N ILE A 48 6.87 2.79 -0.26
CA ILE A 48 6.63 4.08 0.39
C ILE A 48 7.02 5.24 -0.53
N LYS A 49 8.19 5.17 -1.17
CA LYS A 49 8.66 6.19 -2.13
C LYS A 49 7.68 6.36 -3.29
N LEU A 50 7.17 5.25 -3.85
CA LEU A 50 6.18 5.30 -4.94
C LEU A 50 4.83 5.85 -4.48
N MET A 51 4.38 5.50 -3.27
CA MET A 51 3.18 6.09 -2.68
C MET A 51 3.32 7.61 -2.55
N LEU A 52 4.43 8.10 -1.98
CA LEU A 52 4.70 9.53 -1.85
C LEU A 52 4.82 10.23 -3.21
N ALA A 53 5.51 9.61 -4.17
CA ALA A 53 5.62 10.15 -5.53
C ALA A 53 4.25 10.30 -6.19
N ASN A 54 3.33 9.36 -6.00
CA ASN A 54 1.96 9.46 -6.51
C ASN A 54 1.18 10.59 -5.81
N ALA A 55 1.30 10.74 -4.49
CA ALA A 55 0.67 11.84 -3.76
C ALA A 55 1.14 13.20 -4.27
N LEU A 56 2.46 13.39 -4.38
CA LEU A 56 3.06 14.62 -4.90
C LEU A 56 2.69 14.90 -6.37
N ARG A 57 2.42 13.86 -7.17
CA ARG A 57 1.93 14.04 -8.54
C ARG A 57 0.49 14.53 -8.56
N TYR A 58 -0.35 14.03 -7.65
CA TYR A 58 -1.74 14.45 -7.51
C TYR A 58 -1.84 15.92 -7.05
N GLU A 59 -1.08 16.32 -6.02
CA GLU A 59 -1.03 17.72 -5.55
C GLU A 59 -0.57 18.73 -6.60
N ARG A 60 0.24 18.30 -7.58
CA ARG A 60 0.72 19.16 -8.68
C ARG A 60 -0.22 19.21 -9.89
N SER A 61 -1.21 18.32 -9.94
CA SER A 61 -2.21 18.29 -11.01
C SER A 61 -3.49 19.05 -10.68
N GLU A 62 -3.64 19.50 -9.44
CA GLU A 62 -4.63 20.49 -9.00
C GLU A 62 -4.05 21.91 -9.08
#